data_AF-A0A1Z8A4K9-F1
#
_entry.id   AF-A0A1Z8A4K9-F1
#
_cell.length_a   1.000
_cell.length_b   1.000
_cell.length_c   1.000
_cell.angle_alpha   90.00
_cell.angle_beta   90.00
_cell.angle_gamma   90.00
#
_symmetry.space_group_name_H-M   'P 1'
#
loop_
_entity.id
_entity.type
_entity.pdbx_description
1 polymer ?
#
loop_
_entity_poly.entity_id
_entity_poly.type
_entity_poly.pdbx_seq_one_letter_code
_entity_poly.pdbx_strand_id
1 'polypeptide(L)'
;MKCEPITLGDKLTPPVSQKPRFKVGAWLRNAVYSLLNLALLTAIFAFPLWWLLMRPNMDRNLMLVLLTTLIATWLFVYRRRRATKATPARTHSLLANDCQGFMRDLRLDTKTVVFDGSNIYHFGHNNGLDAQPLGMIVHKLRTEGYRIICFFDANIYYTLCKHGAFRSDQQHSLAMLEDIFGLRRDEIYVVPSGVQADKYVLDCLKHLPISFAVTNDQFRDYAKKYPTVMKGNQWRKGVVISKGEIKLQQHRFQNPTRLN
;
A
#
# COMPACT_ATOMS: atom_id res chain seq x y z
N MET A 1 -31.68 11.20 0.68
CA MET A 1 -31.10 10.46 1.81
C MET A 1 -29.74 9.91 1.38
N LYS A 2 -28.65 10.26 2.07
CA LYS A 2 -27.36 9.57 1.83
C LYS A 2 -27.41 8.27 2.64
N CYS A 3 -27.35 7.12 1.99
CA CYS A 3 -27.19 5.85 2.69
C CYS A 3 -25.89 5.90 3.51
N GLU A 4 -25.93 5.43 4.75
CA GLU A 4 -24.72 5.24 5.54
C GLU A 4 -23.80 4.21 4.85
N PRO A 5 -22.47 4.39 4.90
CA PRO A 5 -21.55 3.48 4.25
C PRO A 5 -21.59 2.12 4.94
N ILE A 6 -21.82 1.06 4.15
CA ILE A 6 -21.86 -0.33 4.65
C ILE A 6 -20.47 -0.95 4.58
N THR A 7 -19.69 -0.59 3.54
CA THR A 7 -18.35 -1.12 3.32
C THR A 7 -17.26 -0.04 3.49
N LEU A 8 -16.04 -0.50 3.67
CA LEU A 8 -14.85 0.35 3.68
C LEU A 8 -14.66 1.05 2.33
N GLY A 9 -14.98 0.37 1.23
CA GLY A 9 -15.02 0.94 -0.11
C GLY A 9 -15.96 2.15 -0.19
N ASP A 10 -17.19 2.03 0.31
CA ASP A 10 -18.17 3.14 0.31
C ASP A 10 -17.68 4.34 1.13
N LYS A 11 -17.01 4.06 2.26
CA LYS A 11 -16.51 5.08 3.19
C LYS A 11 -15.28 5.82 2.66
N LEU A 12 -14.40 5.12 1.94
CA LEU A 12 -13.09 5.64 1.51
C LEU A 12 -13.04 6.06 0.05
N THR A 13 -13.99 5.63 -0.78
CA THR A 13 -14.08 6.10 -2.16
C THR A 13 -14.59 7.54 -2.14
N PRO A 14 -13.84 8.50 -2.71
CA PRO A 14 -14.32 9.87 -2.79
C PRO A 14 -15.66 9.87 -3.54
N PRO A 15 -16.63 10.71 -3.12
CA PRO A 15 -17.93 10.77 -3.78
C PRO A 15 -17.71 11.02 -5.27
N VAL A 16 -18.31 10.16 -6.11
CA VAL A 16 -18.26 10.29 -7.57
C VAL A 16 -18.73 11.69 -7.91
N SER A 17 -17.83 12.57 -8.34
CA SER A 17 -18.24 13.87 -8.84
C SER A 17 -19.06 13.60 -10.10
N GLN A 18 -20.37 13.78 -10.01
CA GLN A 18 -21.25 13.62 -11.16
C GLN A 18 -20.75 14.53 -12.30
N LYS A 19 -20.48 13.87 -13.44
CA LYS A 19 -20.01 14.38 -14.74
C LYS A 19 -18.53 14.76 -14.81
N PRO A 20 -17.76 14.19 -15.77
CA PRO A 20 -16.60 14.89 -16.29
C PRO A 20 -17.15 16.10 -17.05
N ARG A 21 -17.25 17.26 -16.39
CA ARG A 21 -17.34 18.52 -17.13
C ARG A 21 -16.09 18.57 -17.97
N PHE A 22 -16.21 18.31 -19.28
CA PHE A 22 -15.11 18.41 -20.22
C PHE A 22 -14.58 19.83 -20.09
N LYS A 23 -13.49 20.00 -19.34
CA LYS A 23 -12.91 21.32 -19.10
C LYS A 23 -12.15 21.67 -20.36
N VAL A 24 -12.85 22.24 -21.34
CA VAL A 24 -12.30 22.65 -22.64
C VAL A 24 -10.99 23.41 -22.45
N GLY A 25 -10.90 24.31 -21.46
CA GLY A 25 -9.65 25.02 -21.15
C GLY A 25 -8.49 24.15 -20.65
N ALA A 26 -8.75 23.07 -19.91
CA ALA A 26 -7.71 22.12 -19.48
C ALA A 26 -7.25 21.24 -20.64
N TRP A 27 -8.18 20.84 -21.51
CA TRP A 27 -7.88 20.10 -22.74
C TRP A 27 -7.06 20.95 -23.73
N LEU A 28 -7.48 22.20 -23.98
CA LEU A 28 -6.76 23.14 -24.85
C LEU A 28 -5.35 23.41 -24.32
N ARG A 29 -5.21 23.65 -23.01
CA ARG A 29 -3.91 23.85 -22.36
C ARG A 29 -3.00 22.62 -22.51
N ASN A 30 -3.54 21.42 -22.33
CA ASN A 30 -2.78 20.18 -22.51
C ASN A 30 -2.39 19.95 -23.97
N ALA A 31 -3.24 20.32 -24.93
CA ALA A 31 -2.93 20.26 -26.36
C ALA A 31 -1.80 21.24 -26.71
N VAL A 32 -1.88 22.50 -26.24
CA VAL A 32 -0.83 23.51 -26.42
C VAL A 32 0.51 23.03 -25.84
N TYR A 33 0.53 22.53 -24.60
CA TYR A 33 1.77 21.98 -24.02
C TYR A 33 2.31 20.77 -24.76
N SER A 34 1.44 19.95 -25.36
CA SER A 34 1.87 18.78 -26.15
C SER A 34 2.50 19.20 -27.47
N LEU A 35 1.88 20.16 -28.17
CA LEU A 35 2.40 20.75 -29.41
C LEU A 35 3.72 21.47 -29.16
N LEU A 36 3.81 22.28 -28.10
CA LEU A 36 5.02 23.00 -27.75
C LEU A 36 6.17 22.06 -27.37
N ASN A 37 5.87 20.98 -26.64
CA ASN A 37 6.84 19.94 -26.32
C ASN A 37 7.34 19.20 -27.57
N LEU A 38 6.44 18.88 -28.50
CA LEU A 38 6.81 18.25 -29.78
C LEU A 38 7.69 19.19 -30.60
N ALA A 39 7.26 20.45 -30.79
CA ALA A 39 7.97 21.47 -31.56
C ALA A 39 9.40 21.69 -31.05
N LEU A 40 9.57 21.85 -29.73
CA LEU A 40 10.89 22.02 -29.10
C LEU A 40 11.77 20.78 -29.30
N LEU A 41 11.21 19.57 -29.18
CA LEU A 41 11.96 18.33 -29.39
C LEU A 41 12.44 18.24 -30.85
N THR A 42 11.56 18.51 -31.82
CA THR A 42 11.94 18.57 -33.24
C THR A 42 13.01 19.64 -33.49
N ALA A 43 12.93 20.82 -32.88
CA ALA A 43 13.94 21.86 -33.04
C ALA A 43 15.31 21.43 -32.50
N ILE A 44 15.34 20.77 -31.33
CA ILE A 44 16.57 20.25 -30.72
C ILE A 44 17.27 19.22 -31.62
N PHE A 45 16.52 18.37 -32.34
CA PHE A 45 17.10 17.36 -33.23
C PHE A 45 17.38 17.88 -34.65
N ALA A 46 16.50 18.73 -35.21
CA ALA A 46 16.65 19.23 -36.57
C ALA A 46 17.73 20.30 -36.69
N PHE A 47 17.95 21.11 -35.64
CA PHE A 47 18.90 22.23 -35.69
C PHE A 47 20.37 21.78 -35.83
N PRO A 48 20.87 20.78 -35.07
CA PRO A 48 22.21 20.24 -35.29
C PRO A 48 22.36 19.53 -36.64
N LEU A 49 21.32 18.82 -37.08
CA LEU A 49 21.32 18.10 -38.35
C LEU A 49 21.38 19.06 -39.55
N TRP A 50 20.60 20.14 -39.51
CA TRP A 50 20.62 21.19 -40.53
C TRP A 50 21.98 21.89 -40.58
N TRP A 51 22.57 22.21 -39.42
CA TRP A 51 23.91 22.81 -39.34
C TRP A 51 25.00 21.92 -39.94
N LEU A 52 24.93 20.60 -39.68
CA LEU A 52 25.86 19.62 -40.25
C LEU A 52 25.77 19.54 -41.78
N LEU A 53 24.54 19.60 -42.32
CA LEU A 53 24.27 19.44 -43.75
C LEU A 53 24.56 20.70 -44.55
N MET A 54 24.17 21.88 -44.05
CA MET A 54 24.26 23.14 -44.78
C MET A 54 25.58 23.89 -44.54
N ARG A 55 26.38 23.47 -43.55
CA ARG A 55 27.64 24.11 -43.12
C ARG A 55 27.59 25.65 -43.16
N PRO A 56 26.59 26.27 -42.51
CA PRO A 56 26.49 27.73 -42.49
C PRO A 56 27.70 28.33 -41.77
N ASN A 57 28.09 29.55 -42.15
CA ASN A 57 29.21 30.29 -41.57
C ASN A 57 28.87 30.85 -40.18
N MET A 58 28.36 30.00 -39.29
CA MET A 58 27.89 30.34 -37.95
C MET A 58 28.92 29.86 -36.92
N ASP A 59 29.28 30.75 -36.00
CA ASP A 59 30.24 30.44 -34.94
C ASP A 59 29.78 29.25 -34.07
N ARG A 60 30.73 28.38 -33.72
CA ARG A 60 30.47 27.15 -32.97
C ARG A 60 29.97 27.44 -31.55
N ASN A 61 30.44 28.51 -30.91
CA ASN A 61 29.99 28.86 -29.56
C ASN A 61 28.56 29.38 -29.59
N LEU A 62 28.21 30.17 -30.61
CA LEU A 62 26.83 30.63 -30.82
C LEU A 62 25.86 29.45 -31.00
N MET A 63 26.25 28.43 -31.75
CA MET A 63 25.46 27.20 -31.91
C MET A 63 25.21 26.47 -30.58
N LEU A 64 26.25 26.32 -29.76
CA LEU A 64 26.15 25.65 -28.45
C LEU A 64 25.25 26.43 -27.48
N VAL A 65 25.32 27.76 -27.49
CA VAL A 65 24.42 28.61 -26.68
C VAL A 65 22.97 28.45 -27.12
N LEU A 66 22.68 28.39 -28.42
CA LEU A 66 21.32 28.17 -28.94
C LEU A 66 20.79 26.78 -28.59
N LEU A 67 21.62 25.74 -28.69
CA LEU A 67 21.19 24.39 -28.34
C LEU A 67 20.93 24.24 -26.83
N THR A 68 21.80 24.80 -25.98
CA THR A 68 21.64 24.74 -24.52
C THR A 68 20.40 25.51 -24.05
N THR A 69 20.11 26.66 -24.65
CA THR A 69 18.89 27.43 -24.36
C THR A 69 17.61 26.70 -24.79
N LEU A 70 17.60 26.03 -25.95
CA LEU A 70 16.49 25.16 -26.38
C LEU A 70 16.25 24.00 -25.41
N ILE A 71 17.32 23.31 -24.97
CA ILE A 71 17.22 22.21 -24.00
C ILE A 71 16.70 22.71 -22.65
N ALA A 72 17.20 23.84 -22.16
CA ALA A 72 16.74 24.43 -20.89
C ALA A 72 15.25 24.81 -20.96
N THR A 73 14.83 25.39 -22.08
CA THR A 73 13.42 25.76 -22.34
C THR A 73 12.53 24.53 -22.40
N TRP A 74 12.99 23.47 -23.07
CA TRP A 74 12.28 22.19 -23.12
C TRP A 74 12.14 21.57 -21.71
N LEU A 75 13.20 21.54 -20.92
CA LEU A 75 13.17 21.04 -19.54
C LEU A 75 12.18 21.84 -18.67
N PHE A 76 12.13 23.16 -18.82
CA PHE A 76 11.20 24.02 -18.09
C PHE A 76 9.74 23.72 -18.44
N VAL A 77 9.42 23.61 -19.74
CA VAL A 77 8.08 23.26 -20.23
C VAL A 77 7.68 21.86 -19.77
N TYR A 78 8.59 20.89 -19.88
CA TYR A 78 8.37 19.51 -19.46
C TYR A 78 8.07 19.42 -17.95
N ARG A 79 8.85 20.14 -17.12
CA ARG A 79 8.63 20.22 -15.67
C ARG A 79 7.28 20.86 -15.33
N ARG A 80 6.91 21.97 -15.98
CA ARG A 80 5.58 22.61 -15.78
C ARG A 80 4.42 21.73 -16.20
N ARG A 81 4.55 20.99 -17.31
CA ARG A 81 3.53 20.01 -17.75
C ARG A 81 3.37 18.87 -16.75
N ARG A 82 4.47 18.39 -16.16
CA ARG A 82 4.43 17.35 -15.11
C ARG A 82 3.79 17.86 -13.83
N ALA A 83 4.04 19.11 -13.43
CA ALA A 83 3.41 19.74 -12.27
C ALA A 83 1.90 20.00 -12.43
N THR A 84 1.42 20.15 -13.67
CA THR A 84 0.01 20.44 -13.99
C THR A 84 -0.83 19.21 -14.29
N LYS A 85 -0.25 18.01 -14.36
CA LYS A 85 -1.02 16.76 -14.30
C LYS A 85 -1.67 16.70 -12.93
N ALA A 86 -2.98 17.01 -12.90
CA ALA A 86 -3.81 16.91 -11.72
C ALA A 86 -3.56 15.55 -11.06
N THR A 87 -3.22 15.59 -9.77
CA THR A 87 -3.23 14.41 -8.92
C THR A 87 -4.58 13.72 -9.12
N PRO A 88 -4.63 12.48 -9.62
CA PRO A 88 -5.88 11.73 -9.63
C PRO A 88 -6.46 11.78 -8.23
N ALA A 89 -7.78 11.94 -8.10
CA ALA A 89 -8.47 11.98 -6.81
C ALA A 89 -7.86 10.90 -5.92
N ARG A 90 -7.19 11.33 -4.84
CA ARG A 90 -6.19 10.51 -4.15
C ARG A 90 -6.93 9.31 -3.53
N THR A 91 -6.91 8.18 -4.21
CA THR A 91 -7.46 6.92 -3.69
C THR A 91 -6.81 6.67 -2.33
N HIS A 92 -7.61 6.36 -1.31
CA HIS A 92 -7.11 6.10 0.03
C HIS A 92 -6.03 5.00 -0.01
N SER A 93 -4.96 5.11 0.80
CA SER A 93 -3.82 4.19 0.73
C SER A 93 -4.20 2.72 0.92
N LEU A 94 -5.20 2.45 1.77
CA LEU A 94 -5.77 1.11 1.99
C LEU A 94 -6.41 0.49 0.73
N LEU A 95 -6.92 1.32 -0.20
CA LEU A 95 -7.55 0.85 -1.44
C LEU A 95 -6.62 0.96 -2.64
N ALA A 96 -5.63 1.84 -2.59
CA ALA A 96 -4.74 2.13 -3.72
C ALA A 96 -3.77 0.99 -4.04
N ASN A 97 -3.37 0.22 -3.02
CA ASN A 97 -2.40 -0.88 -3.16
C ASN A 97 -3.01 -2.25 -2.81
N ASP A 98 -4.34 -2.33 -2.81
CA ASP A 98 -5.06 -3.58 -2.64
C ASP A 98 -5.06 -4.37 -3.95
N CYS A 99 -4.01 -5.17 -4.15
CA CYS A 99 -3.86 -6.00 -5.34
C CYS A 99 -4.90 -7.12 -5.42
N GLN A 100 -5.52 -7.48 -4.30
CA GLN A 100 -6.50 -8.56 -4.18
C GLN A 100 -7.94 -8.07 -4.28
N GLY A 101 -8.16 -6.77 -4.07
CA GLY A 101 -9.46 -6.10 -4.23
C GLY A 101 -10.43 -6.28 -3.04
N PHE A 102 -10.05 -7.00 -1.99
CA PHE A 102 -10.96 -7.33 -0.89
C PHE A 102 -11.15 -6.20 0.12
N MET A 103 -10.24 -5.22 0.19
CA MET A 103 -10.32 -4.12 1.16
C MET A 103 -11.56 -3.26 0.92
N ARG A 104 -12.03 -3.17 -0.33
CA ARG A 104 -13.26 -2.45 -0.67
C ARG A 104 -14.49 -3.11 -0.08
N ASP A 105 -14.51 -4.44 -0.01
CA ASP A 105 -15.68 -5.22 0.39
C ASP A 105 -15.77 -5.44 1.91
N LEU A 106 -14.81 -4.89 2.67
CA LEU A 106 -14.82 -4.98 4.12
C LEU A 106 -16.01 -4.25 4.71
N ARG A 107 -16.94 -5.04 5.25
CA ARG A 107 -18.13 -4.55 5.94
C ARG A 107 -17.78 -3.92 7.28
N LEU A 108 -18.34 -2.75 7.55
CA LEU A 108 -18.11 -2.01 8.79
C LEU A 108 -18.90 -2.56 9.98
N ASP A 109 -19.97 -3.32 9.70
CA ASP A 109 -20.84 -4.00 10.67
C ASP A 109 -20.44 -5.46 10.95
N THR A 110 -19.40 -5.97 10.27
CA THR A 110 -18.87 -7.32 10.50
C THR A 110 -17.61 -7.28 11.37
N LYS A 111 -17.54 -8.16 12.38
CA LYS A 111 -16.35 -8.31 13.22
C LYS A 111 -15.16 -8.76 12.37
N THR A 112 -14.17 -7.89 12.26
CA THR A 112 -12.93 -8.15 11.53
C THR A 112 -11.75 -8.14 12.50
N VAL A 113 -10.82 -9.08 12.36
CA VAL A 113 -9.54 -9.06 13.09
C VAL A 113 -8.43 -8.67 12.14
N VAL A 114 -7.68 -7.65 12.53
CA VAL A 114 -6.58 -7.09 11.75
C VAL A 114 -5.25 -7.60 12.31
N PHE A 115 -4.55 -8.43 11.58
CA PHE A 115 -3.26 -8.96 12.01
C PHE A 115 -2.12 -8.08 11.49
N ASP A 116 -1.17 -7.86 12.37
CA ASP A 116 0.19 -7.46 12.02
C ASP A 116 1.01 -8.74 11.78
N GLY A 117 0.95 -9.24 10.55
CA GLY A 117 1.47 -10.55 10.18
C GLY A 117 2.97 -10.66 10.37
N SER A 118 3.73 -9.62 10.03
CA SER A 118 5.17 -9.56 10.26
C SER A 118 5.51 -9.67 11.75
N ASN A 119 4.83 -8.89 12.61
CA ASN A 119 5.09 -8.89 14.04
C ASN A 119 4.80 -10.25 14.68
N ILE A 120 3.67 -10.86 14.33
CA ILE A 120 3.30 -12.18 14.87
C ILE A 120 4.23 -13.27 14.34
N TYR A 121 4.64 -13.20 13.07
CA TYR A 121 5.64 -14.12 12.53
C TYR A 121 6.97 -14.02 13.29
N HIS A 122 7.49 -12.80 13.50
CA HIS A 122 8.70 -12.60 14.29
C HIS A 122 8.56 -13.11 15.72
N PHE A 123 7.40 -12.89 16.36
CA PHE A 123 7.12 -13.45 17.67
C PHE A 123 7.18 -14.98 17.65
N GLY A 124 6.55 -15.65 16.68
CA GLY A 124 6.61 -17.09 16.54
C GLY A 124 8.02 -17.61 16.29
N HIS A 125 8.75 -17.00 15.36
CA HIS A 125 10.16 -17.33 15.06
C HIS A 125 11.05 -17.21 16.31
N ASN A 126 10.94 -16.12 17.06
CA ASN A 126 11.72 -15.90 18.29
C ASN A 126 11.40 -16.93 19.40
N ASN A 127 10.28 -17.65 19.29
CA ASN A 127 9.88 -18.73 20.19
C ASN A 127 10.06 -20.12 19.55
N GLY A 128 10.69 -20.24 18.38
CA GLY A 128 10.92 -21.51 17.69
C GLY A 128 9.68 -22.14 17.05
N LEU A 129 8.64 -21.34 16.77
CA LEU A 129 7.36 -21.81 16.22
C LEU A 129 7.05 -21.22 14.82
N ASP A 130 7.85 -20.28 14.35
CA ASP A 130 7.69 -19.61 13.04
C ASP A 130 6.26 -19.11 12.77
N ALA A 131 5.63 -19.57 11.69
CA ALA A 131 4.31 -19.14 11.27
C ALA A 131 3.16 -19.81 12.06
N GLN A 132 3.45 -20.87 12.82
CA GLN A 132 2.45 -21.68 13.52
C GLN A 132 1.51 -20.84 14.40
N PRO A 133 2.00 -19.87 15.21
CA PRO A 133 1.11 -19.07 16.05
C PRO A 133 0.10 -18.25 15.27
N LEU A 134 0.53 -17.64 14.16
CA LEU A 134 -0.36 -16.86 13.31
C LEU A 134 -1.45 -17.75 12.73
N GLY A 135 -1.06 -18.86 12.10
CA GLY A 135 -2.00 -19.78 11.45
C GLY A 135 -3.03 -20.37 12.43
N MET A 136 -2.60 -20.76 13.64
CA MET A 136 -3.49 -21.27 14.68
C MET A 136 -4.51 -20.22 15.15
N ILE A 137 -4.05 -18.99 15.41
CA ILE A 137 -4.93 -17.91 15.87
C ILE A 137 -5.93 -17.52 14.77
N VAL A 138 -5.46 -17.40 13.53
CA VAL A 138 -6.31 -17.14 12.37
C VAL A 138 -7.38 -18.22 12.24
N HIS A 139 -7.00 -19.50 12.27
CA HIS A 139 -7.96 -20.59 12.16
C HIS A 139 -9.04 -20.50 13.25
N LYS A 140 -8.64 -20.28 14.50
CA LYS A 140 -9.58 -20.16 15.63
C LYS A 140 -10.53 -18.97 15.49
N LEU A 141 -10.01 -17.78 15.19
CA LEU A 141 -10.86 -16.60 15.00
C LEU A 141 -11.80 -16.76 13.79
N ARG A 142 -11.34 -17.42 12.72
CA ARG A 142 -12.18 -17.74 11.58
C ARG A 142 -13.34 -18.66 11.98
N THR A 143 -13.09 -19.69 12.80
CA THR A 143 -14.15 -20.57 13.34
C THR A 143 -15.12 -19.85 14.28
N GLU A 144 -14.68 -18.78 14.94
CA GLU A 144 -15.53 -17.90 15.78
C GLU A 144 -16.32 -16.86 14.96
N GLY A 145 -16.23 -16.89 13.63
CA GLY A 145 -17.00 -16.03 12.72
C GLY A 145 -16.36 -14.67 12.44
N TYR A 146 -15.09 -14.47 12.78
CA TYR A 146 -14.38 -13.24 12.44
C TYR A 146 -13.92 -13.25 10.98
N ARG A 147 -14.07 -12.11 10.30
CA ARG A 147 -13.33 -11.83 9.06
C ARG A 147 -11.87 -11.57 9.41
N ILE A 148 -10.94 -12.11 8.62
CA ILE A 148 -9.50 -11.98 8.85
C ILE A 148 -8.90 -11.04 7.82
N ILE A 149 -7.98 -10.17 8.23
CA ILE A 149 -7.09 -9.42 7.35
C ILE A 149 -5.71 -9.47 7.97
N CYS A 150 -4.69 -9.78 7.19
CA CYS A 150 -3.31 -9.87 7.63
C CYS A 150 -2.43 -8.95 6.79
N PHE A 151 -1.85 -7.95 7.45
CA PHE A 151 -0.90 -7.04 6.84
C PHE A 151 0.52 -7.56 7.04
N PHE A 152 1.28 -7.64 5.96
CA PHE A 152 2.71 -7.98 5.98
C PHE A 152 3.53 -6.81 5.46
N ASP A 153 4.73 -6.64 6.02
CA ASP A 153 5.71 -5.69 5.51
C ASP A 153 6.16 -6.09 4.10
N ALA A 154 6.64 -5.11 3.35
CA ALA A 154 7.14 -5.32 1.98
C ALA A 154 8.31 -6.32 1.90
N ASN A 155 9.04 -6.53 3.01
CA ASN A 155 10.18 -7.44 3.08
C ASN A 155 9.83 -8.85 3.57
N ILE A 156 8.55 -9.19 3.76
CA ILE A 156 8.13 -10.47 4.35
C ILE A 156 8.75 -11.69 3.66
N TYR A 157 8.80 -11.70 2.33
CA TYR A 157 9.40 -12.79 1.55
C TYR A 157 10.89 -12.97 1.85
N TYR A 158 11.62 -11.86 2.00
CA TYR A 158 13.04 -11.91 2.37
C TYR A 158 13.20 -12.47 3.78
N THR A 159 12.37 -12.04 4.73
CA THR A 159 12.40 -12.53 6.11
C THR A 159 12.13 -14.03 6.18
N LEU A 160 11.10 -14.51 5.48
CA LEU A 160 10.75 -15.93 5.39
C LEU A 160 11.88 -16.77 4.77
N CYS A 161 12.45 -16.32 3.65
CA CYS A 161 13.58 -17.00 3.01
C CYS A 161 14.79 -17.06 3.94
N LYS A 162 15.13 -15.95 4.62
CA LYS A 162 16.25 -15.88 5.56
C LYS A 162 16.07 -16.86 6.74
N HIS A 163 14.84 -17.04 7.19
CA HIS A 163 14.51 -17.97 8.28
C HIS A 163 14.33 -19.42 7.79
N GLY A 164 14.52 -19.69 6.50
CA GLY A 164 14.48 -21.03 5.93
C GLY A 164 13.07 -21.56 5.63
N ALA A 165 12.04 -20.72 5.62
CA ALA A 165 10.67 -21.14 5.33
C ALA A 165 10.50 -21.65 3.88
N PHE A 166 11.36 -21.21 2.97
CA PHE A 166 11.39 -21.65 1.58
C PHE A 166 12.77 -21.35 0.95
N ARG A 167 13.07 -21.93 -0.21
CA ARG A 167 14.38 -21.81 -0.87
C ARG A 167 14.54 -20.45 -1.57
N SER A 168 15.76 -19.90 -1.59
CA SER A 168 16.05 -18.60 -2.19
C SER A 168 15.83 -18.52 -3.71
N ASP A 169 15.78 -19.66 -4.40
CA ASP A 169 15.52 -19.76 -5.85
C ASP A 169 14.02 -19.79 -6.18
N GLN A 170 13.13 -19.88 -5.19
CA GLN A 170 11.68 -19.91 -5.43
C GLN A 170 11.11 -18.52 -5.68
N GLN A 171 10.23 -18.44 -6.67
CA GLN A 171 9.53 -17.20 -7.02
C GLN A 171 8.55 -16.80 -5.90
N HIS A 172 8.68 -15.56 -5.44
CA HIS A 172 7.75 -14.97 -4.46
C HIS A 172 6.32 -14.94 -5.03
N SER A 173 5.37 -15.52 -4.31
CA SER A 173 3.97 -15.56 -4.70
C SER A 173 3.06 -15.44 -3.49
N LEU A 174 1.81 -15.03 -3.71
CA LEU A 174 0.81 -15.00 -2.63
C LEU A 174 0.46 -16.41 -2.14
N ALA A 175 0.43 -17.39 -3.04
CA ALA A 175 0.16 -18.80 -2.70
C ALA A 175 1.16 -19.33 -1.66
N MET A 176 2.41 -18.88 -1.70
CA MET A 176 3.41 -19.19 -0.68
C MET A 176 3.03 -18.64 0.70
N LEU A 177 2.50 -17.42 0.78
CA LEU A 177 2.02 -16.86 2.04
C LEU A 177 0.73 -17.55 2.52
N GLU A 178 -0.15 -17.95 1.59
CA GLU A 178 -1.35 -18.74 1.91
C GLU A 178 -0.95 -20.05 2.59
N ASP A 179 0.01 -20.78 2.02
CA ASP A 179 0.49 -22.06 2.54
C ASP A 179 1.23 -21.92 3.88
N ILE A 180 2.22 -21.04 3.96
CA ILE A 180 3.02 -20.84 5.18
C ILE A 180 2.15 -20.41 6.37
N PHE A 181 1.17 -19.53 6.15
CA PHE A 181 0.40 -18.91 7.22
C PHE A 181 -1.00 -19.49 7.40
N GLY A 182 -1.47 -20.38 6.53
CA GLY A 182 -2.87 -20.87 6.55
C GLY A 182 -3.90 -19.76 6.29
N LEU A 183 -3.52 -18.79 5.47
CA LEU A 183 -4.33 -17.63 5.08
C LEU A 183 -5.03 -17.88 3.75
N ARG A 184 -6.17 -17.22 3.54
CA ARG A 184 -6.81 -17.14 2.23
C ARG A 184 -6.24 -15.96 1.44
N ARG A 185 -6.33 -16.03 0.11
CA ARG A 185 -5.86 -14.95 -0.77
C ARG A 185 -6.45 -13.59 -0.42
N ASP A 186 -7.74 -13.55 -0.08
CA ASP A 186 -8.50 -12.37 0.31
C ASP A 186 -8.32 -11.99 1.78
N GLU A 187 -7.37 -12.59 2.49
CA GLU A 187 -6.95 -12.24 3.84
C GLU A 187 -5.54 -11.65 3.86
N ILE A 188 -4.79 -11.69 2.75
CA ILE A 188 -3.38 -11.30 2.69
C ILE A 188 -3.22 -9.93 2.03
N TYR A 189 -2.58 -9.00 2.75
CA TYR A 189 -2.20 -7.70 2.23
C TYR A 189 -0.71 -7.47 2.45
N VAL A 190 0.09 -7.48 1.38
CA VAL A 190 1.51 -7.10 1.46
C VAL A 190 1.62 -5.62 1.15
N VAL A 191 2.17 -4.83 2.09
CA VAL A 191 2.27 -3.38 1.90
C VAL A 191 3.33 -3.01 0.85
N PRO A 192 3.20 -1.84 0.19
CA PRO A 192 4.20 -1.38 -0.76
C PRO A 192 5.57 -1.16 -0.13
N SER A 193 6.62 -1.33 -0.94
CA SER A 193 7.99 -1.03 -0.55
C SER A 193 8.16 0.39 -0.01
N GLY A 194 8.97 0.52 1.05
CA GLY A 194 9.23 1.80 1.70
C GLY A 194 8.12 2.27 2.66
N VAL A 195 7.14 1.43 2.96
CA VAL A 195 6.07 1.71 3.93
C VAL A 195 6.00 0.56 4.95
N GLN A 196 5.73 0.91 6.22
CA GLN A 196 5.55 -0.06 7.31
C GLN A 196 4.11 -0.57 7.39
N ALA A 197 3.94 -1.84 7.74
CA ALA A 197 2.63 -2.47 7.95
C ALA A 197 1.80 -1.79 9.05
N ASP A 198 2.44 -1.29 10.12
CA ASP A 198 1.83 -0.59 11.25
C ASP A 198 0.82 0.48 10.83
N LYS A 199 1.20 1.28 9.83
CA LYS A 199 0.34 2.35 9.31
C LYS A 199 -0.94 1.78 8.71
N TYR A 200 -0.85 0.68 7.99
CA TYR A 200 -2.01 0.03 7.37
C TYR A 200 -2.90 -0.64 8.42
N VAL A 201 -2.31 -1.28 9.43
CA VAL A 201 -3.05 -1.85 10.58
C VAL A 201 -3.88 -0.76 11.28
N LEU A 202 -3.24 0.35 11.65
CA LEU A 202 -3.89 1.45 12.36
C LEU A 202 -4.87 2.25 11.49
N ASP A 203 -4.53 2.51 10.22
CA ASP A 203 -5.45 3.14 9.25
C ASP A 203 -6.69 2.26 9.06
N CYS A 204 -6.54 0.94 8.97
CA CYS A 204 -7.66 0.01 8.82
C CYS A 204 -8.58 0.04 10.05
N LEU A 205 -8.01 -0.10 11.26
CA LEU A 205 -8.77 -0.06 12.52
C LEU A 205 -9.50 1.27 12.75
N LYS A 206 -8.93 2.39 12.29
CA LYS A 206 -9.61 3.71 12.35
C LYS A 206 -10.99 3.68 11.69
N HIS A 207 -11.18 2.80 10.70
CA HIS A 207 -12.43 2.72 9.96
C HIS A 207 -13.34 1.57 10.41
N LEU A 208 -12.83 0.60 11.17
CA LEU A 208 -13.52 -0.61 11.63
C LEU A 208 -13.81 -0.55 13.14
N PRO A 209 -14.97 -0.04 13.58
CA PRO A 209 -15.23 0.30 14.98
C PRO A 209 -15.42 -0.89 15.92
N ILE A 210 -15.80 -2.06 15.40
CA ILE A 210 -16.06 -3.29 16.19
C ILE A 210 -14.93 -4.33 16.04
N SER A 211 -13.77 -3.87 15.57
CA SER A 211 -12.60 -4.68 15.24
C SER A 211 -11.44 -4.43 16.19
N PHE A 212 -10.49 -5.37 16.20
CA PHE A 212 -9.25 -5.24 16.96
C PHE A 212 -8.05 -5.76 16.16
N ALA A 213 -6.86 -5.30 16.54
CA ALA A 213 -5.60 -5.78 16.02
C ALA A 213 -5.07 -6.97 16.83
N VAL A 214 -4.42 -7.91 16.15
CA VAL A 214 -3.54 -8.92 16.77
C VAL A 214 -2.10 -8.54 16.44
N THR A 215 -1.38 -8.08 17.46
CA THR A 215 0.04 -7.65 17.39
C THR A 215 0.60 -7.54 18.80
N ASN A 216 1.88 -7.86 18.95
CA ASN A 216 2.64 -7.62 20.17
C ASN A 216 3.30 -6.24 20.18
N ASP A 217 3.35 -5.53 19.06
CA ASP A 217 3.80 -4.14 19.02
C ASP A 217 2.81 -3.22 19.76
N GLN A 218 3.33 -2.18 20.40
CA GLN A 218 2.55 -1.14 21.07
C GLN A 218 2.30 0.08 20.18
N PHE A 219 2.95 0.17 19.01
CA PHE A 219 2.88 1.28 18.06
C PHE A 219 3.07 2.65 18.71
N ARG A 220 4.03 2.77 19.65
CA ARG A 220 4.21 3.98 20.48
C ARG A 220 4.41 5.24 19.63
N ASP A 221 5.16 5.12 18.54
CA ASP A 221 5.46 6.23 17.62
C ASP A 221 4.20 6.77 16.91
N TYR A 222 3.15 5.95 16.84
CA TYR A 222 1.89 6.26 16.18
C TYR A 222 0.81 6.83 17.10
N ALA A 223 1.03 6.84 18.42
CA ALA A 223 0.04 7.28 19.41
C ALA A 223 -0.51 8.69 19.16
N LYS A 224 0.35 9.64 18.75
CA LYS A 224 -0.06 11.01 18.42
C LYS A 224 -0.93 11.09 17.15
N LYS A 225 -0.74 10.14 16.22
CA LYS A 225 -1.42 10.13 14.91
C LYS A 225 -2.74 9.36 14.95
N TYR A 226 -2.86 8.36 15.82
CA TYR A 226 -4.05 7.52 15.95
C TYR A 226 -4.67 7.53 17.37
N PRO A 227 -4.90 8.71 17.98
CA PRO A 227 -5.36 8.78 19.36
C PRO A 227 -6.74 8.16 19.56
N THR A 228 -7.60 8.17 18.54
CA THR A 228 -8.94 7.58 18.60
C THR A 228 -8.92 6.05 18.55
N VAL A 229 -8.00 5.47 17.77
CA VAL A 229 -7.82 4.00 17.68
C VAL A 229 -7.18 3.49 18.95
N MET A 230 -6.12 4.15 19.40
CA MET A 230 -5.29 3.71 20.51
C MET A 230 -5.89 4.07 21.89
N LYS A 231 -7.18 4.40 21.94
CA LYS A 231 -7.88 4.74 23.18
C LYS A 231 -8.23 3.46 23.94
N GLY A 232 -7.63 3.30 25.12
CA GLY A 232 -7.82 2.10 25.95
C GLY A 232 -7.04 0.89 25.41
N ASN A 233 -7.39 -0.30 25.90
CA ASN A 233 -6.64 -1.53 25.62
C ASN A 233 -7.39 -2.53 24.72
N GLN A 234 -8.67 -2.30 24.43
CA GLN A 234 -9.49 -3.28 23.70
C GLN A 234 -9.19 -3.38 22.20
N TRP A 235 -8.65 -2.32 21.61
CA TRP A 235 -8.33 -2.27 20.16
C TRP A 235 -7.18 -3.20 19.77
N ARG A 236 -6.40 -3.72 20.72
CA ARG A 236 -5.23 -4.57 20.48
C ARG A 236 -5.25 -5.80 21.38
N LYS A 237 -4.87 -6.96 20.82
CA LYS A 237 -4.70 -8.22 21.52
C LYS A 237 -3.30 -8.74 21.27
N GLY A 238 -2.48 -8.81 22.32
CA GLY A 238 -1.15 -9.42 22.25
C GLY A 238 -1.22 -10.94 22.25
N VAL A 239 -0.27 -11.58 21.57
CA VAL A 239 -0.12 -13.04 21.56
C VAL A 239 0.83 -13.47 22.67
N VAL A 240 0.40 -14.43 23.48
CA VAL A 240 1.19 -15.01 24.57
C VAL A 240 1.22 -16.52 24.43
N ILE A 241 2.41 -17.11 24.60
CA ILE A 241 2.58 -18.56 24.72
C ILE A 241 2.75 -18.89 26.21
N SER A 242 1.90 -19.76 26.75
CA SER A 242 1.97 -20.16 28.15
C SER A 242 1.41 -21.56 28.34
N LYS A 243 2.15 -22.42 29.05
CA LYS A 243 1.78 -23.82 29.34
C LYS A 243 1.41 -24.64 28.08
N GLY A 244 2.17 -24.45 26.98
CA GLY A 244 1.89 -25.11 25.72
C GLY A 244 0.62 -24.63 25.02
N GLU A 245 0.09 -23.46 25.39
CA GLU A 245 -1.09 -22.87 24.74
C GLU A 245 -0.78 -21.48 24.18
N ILE A 246 -1.37 -21.16 23.04
CA ILE A 246 -1.37 -19.82 22.45
C ILE A 246 -2.62 -19.07 22.91
N LYS A 247 -2.42 -17.89 23.47
CA LYS A 247 -3.49 -17.05 24.03
C LYS A 247 -3.44 -15.65 23.42
N LEU A 248 -4.62 -15.06 23.27
CA LEU A 248 -4.76 -13.65 22.99
C LEU A 248 -5.08 -12.90 24.28
N GLN A 249 -4.29 -11.89 24.60
CA GLN A 249 -4.56 -11.03 25.75
C GLN A 249 -5.94 -10.39 25.56
N GLN A 250 -6.79 -10.46 26.59
CA GLN A 250 -8.12 -9.84 26.58
C GLN A 250 -9.07 -10.38 25.51
N HIS A 251 -8.82 -11.58 24.99
CA HIS A 251 -9.76 -12.34 24.17
C HIS A 251 -9.73 -13.79 24.66
N ARG A 252 -10.90 -14.35 24.95
CA ARG A 252 -11.02 -15.75 25.36
C ARG A 252 -11.58 -16.55 24.21
N PHE A 253 -10.77 -17.46 23.67
CA PHE A 253 -11.23 -18.41 22.67
C PHE A 253 -12.31 -19.32 23.25
N GLN A 254 -13.25 -19.75 22.41
CA GLN A 254 -14.26 -20.75 22.79
C GLN A 254 -13.62 -22.08 23.17
N ASN A 255 -12.54 -22.46 22.49
CA ASN A 255 -11.76 -23.66 22.75
C ASN A 255 -10.27 -23.31 22.87
N PRO A 256 -9.49 -23.94 23.79
CA PRO A 256 -8.05 -23.68 23.90
C PRO A 256 -7.29 -23.94 22.61
N THR A 257 -6.20 -23.18 22.42
CA THR A 257 -5.30 -23.30 21.27
C THR A 257 -3.99 -23.94 21.74
N ARG A 258 -3.96 -25.28 21.77
CA ARG A 258 -2.82 -26.05 22.26
C ARG A 258 -1.75 -26.21 21.18
N LEU A 259 -0.50 -25.95 21.55
CA LEU A 259 0.69 -26.32 20.78
C LEU A 259 0.83 -27.83 20.89
N ASN A 260 0.78 -28.51 19.75
CA ASN A 260 1.08 -29.94 19.65
C ASN A 260 2.57 -30.13 19.38
#